data_AF-A0A099WM72-F1
#
_entry.id   AF-A0A099WM72-F1
#
_cell.length_a   1.000
_cell.length_b   1.000
_cell.length_c   1.000
_cell.angle_alpha   90.00
_cell.angle_beta   90.00
_cell.angle_gamma   90.00
#
_symmetry.space_group_name_H-M   'P 1'
#
loop_
_entity.id
_entity.type
_entity.pdbx_description
1 polymer ?
#
loop_
_entity_poly.entity_id
_entity_poly.type
_entity_poly.pdbx_seq_one_letter_code
_entity_poly.pdbx_strand_id
1 'polypeptide(L)'
;MDLNLHEYKELLKGLAIRDVDKYQLMAKQAMAIGYTVMNKKAKENKIFDAKKALKKLEQNRPTQSRVGLSKLRKAKAALENFEMKFTPE
;
A
#
# COMPACT_ATOMS: atom_id res chain seq x y z
N MET A 1 -21.77 -22.79 4.27
CA MET A 1 -21.56 -22.45 2.85
C MET A 1 -20.12 -22.84 2.54
N ASP A 2 -19.92 -24.04 2.01
CA ASP A 2 -18.59 -24.49 1.61
C ASP A 2 -18.32 -23.94 0.21
N LEU A 3 -17.34 -23.04 0.11
CA LEU A 3 -16.91 -22.45 -1.16
C LEU A 3 -16.14 -23.50 -1.96
N ASN A 4 -16.49 -23.64 -3.24
CA ASN A 4 -15.68 -24.42 -4.17
C ASN A 4 -14.30 -23.75 -4.33
N LEU A 5 -13.28 -24.53 -4.70
CA LEU A 5 -11.91 -24.04 -4.90
C LEU A 5 -11.82 -22.85 -5.87
N HIS A 6 -12.72 -22.79 -6.85
CA HIS A 6 -12.82 -21.67 -7.78
C HIS A 6 -13.32 -20.40 -7.09
N GLU A 7 -14.47 -20.48 -6.42
CA GLU A 7 -15.09 -19.36 -5.70
C GLU A 7 -14.18 -18.83 -4.58
N TYR A 8 -13.46 -19.73 -3.90
CA TYR A 8 -12.46 -19.35 -2.90
C TYR A 8 -11.31 -18.52 -3.51
N LYS A 9 -10.80 -18.91 -4.68
CA LYS A 9 -9.76 -18.15 -5.39
C LYS A 9 -10.26 -16.80 -5.87
N GLU A 10 -11.50 -16.72 -6.34
CA GLU A 10 -12.12 -15.45 -6.74
C GLU A 10 -12.31 -14.52 -5.55
N LEU A 11 -12.74 -15.05 -4.40
CA LEU A 11 -12.88 -14.29 -3.17
C LEU A 11 -11.53 -13.72 -2.71
N LEU A 12 -10.46 -14.52 -2.74
CA LEU A 12 -9.10 -14.05 -2.43
C LEU A 12 -8.63 -12.94 -3.38
N LYS A 13 -8.92 -13.05 -4.68
CA LYS A 13 -8.61 -11.98 -5.65
C LYS A 13 -9.41 -10.71 -5.34
N GLY A 14 -10.69 -10.84 -5.04
CA GLY A 14 -11.55 -9.71 -4.65
C GLY A 14 -11.05 -8.99 -3.40
N LEU A 15 -10.60 -9.75 -2.38
CA LEU A 15 -9.95 -9.18 -1.19
C LEU A 15 -8.67 -8.41 -1.55
N ALA A 16 -7.81 -8.99 -2.38
CA ALA A 16 -6.56 -8.33 -2.78
C ALA A 16 -6.81 -7.04 -3.57
N ILE A 17 -7.86 -6.97 -4.38
CA ILE A 17 -8.27 -5.75 -5.10
C ILE A 17 -8.71 -4.67 -4.09
N ARG A 18 -9.54 -5.03 -3.10
CA ARG A 18 -9.97 -4.09 -2.04
C ARG A 18 -8.79 -3.53 -1.26
N ASP A 19 -7.77 -4.34 -0.97
CA ASP A 19 -6.57 -3.88 -0.31
C ASP A 19 -5.81 -2.85 -1.17
N VAL A 20 -5.71 -3.07 -2.48
CA VAL A 20 -5.12 -2.09 -3.41
C VAL A 20 -5.86 -0.76 -3.38
N ASP A 21 -7.20 -0.78 -3.40
CA ASP A 21 -8.01 0.45 -3.33
C ASP A 21 -7.79 1.20 -2.01
N LYS A 22 -7.71 0.46 -0.90
CA LYS A 22 -7.40 1.03 0.42
C LYS A 22 -6.04 1.71 0.44
N TYR A 23 -5.00 1.06 -0.09
CA TYR A 23 -3.66 1.65 -0.17
C TYR A 23 -3.62 2.86 -1.10
N GLN A 24 -4.39 2.86 -2.19
CA GLN A 24 -4.51 4.01 -3.06
C GLN A 24 -5.14 5.20 -2.34
N LEU A 25 -6.21 4.98 -1.57
CA LEU A 25 -6.84 6.02 -0.77
C LEU A 25 -5.87 6.61 0.26
N MET A 26 -5.13 5.75 0.97
CA MET A 26 -4.11 6.18 1.94
C MET A 26 -3.00 6.99 1.26
N ALA A 27 -2.55 6.58 0.07
CA ALA A 27 -1.54 7.32 -0.68
C ALA A 27 -2.04 8.71 -1.11
N LYS A 28 -3.32 8.83 -1.51
CA LYS A 28 -3.95 10.11 -1.82
C LYS A 28 -4.05 11.01 -0.58
N GLN A 29 -4.44 10.46 0.56
CA GLN A 29 -4.47 11.20 1.83
C GLN A 29 -3.08 11.69 2.22
N ALA A 30 -2.06 10.83 2.15
CA ALA A 30 -0.68 11.20 2.43
C ALA A 30 -0.15 12.29 1.47
N MET A 31 -0.52 12.23 0.18
CA MET A 31 -0.22 13.32 -0.75
C MET A 31 -0.92 14.61 -0.35
N ALA A 32 -2.21 14.58 -0.02
CA ALA A 32 -2.96 15.77 0.37
C ALA A 32 -2.32 16.47 1.58
N ILE A 33 -1.86 15.70 2.58
CA ILE A 33 -1.07 16.22 3.71
C ILE A 33 0.29 16.76 3.23
N GLY A 34 0.98 16.05 2.34
CA GLY A 34 2.24 16.51 1.76
C GLY A 34 2.09 17.81 0.95
N TYR A 35 0.94 18.03 0.31
CA TYR A 35 0.60 19.24 -0.42
C TYR A 35 0.36 20.43 0.51
N THR A 36 -0.24 20.21 1.68
CA THR A 36 -0.49 21.28 2.66
C THR A 36 0.78 21.64 3.43
N VAL A 37 1.66 20.66 3.68
CA VAL A 37 2.90 20.86 4.46
C VAL A 37 4.10 21.24 3.58
N MET A 38 4.18 20.78 2.33
CA MET A 38 5.31 21.04 1.44
C MET A 38 4.87 21.60 0.09
N ASN A 39 5.53 22.67 -0.35
CA ASN A 39 5.28 23.37 -1.62
C ASN A 39 5.63 22.54 -2.89
N LYS A 40 5.84 21.22 -2.77
CA LYS A 40 6.26 20.32 -3.84
C LYS A 40 5.18 19.26 -4.12
N LYS A 41 4.75 19.20 -5.38
CA LYS A 41 3.81 18.20 -5.92
C LYS A 41 4.33 16.77 -5.75
N ALA A 42 3.89 16.06 -4.72
CA ALA A 42 4.09 14.62 -4.60
C ALA A 42 3.30 13.90 -5.72
N LYS A 43 3.94 12.96 -6.42
CA LYS A 43 3.28 12.15 -7.47
C LYS A 43 2.70 10.88 -6.85
N GLU A 44 1.43 10.56 -7.12
CA GLU A 44 0.72 9.38 -6.56
C GLU A 44 1.52 8.08 -6.73
N ASN A 45 2.01 7.85 -7.95
CA ASN A 45 2.80 6.67 -8.30
C ASN A 45 4.11 6.53 -7.49
N LYS A 46 4.62 7.60 -6.86
CA LYS A 46 5.80 7.53 -5.98
C LYS A 46 5.45 7.04 -4.57
N ILE A 47 4.19 7.21 -4.14
CA ILE A 47 3.70 6.75 -2.84
C ILE A 47 3.08 5.36 -3.00
N PHE A 48 2.17 5.19 -3.96
CA PHE A 48 1.57 3.91 -4.30
C PHE A 48 1.14 3.87 -5.78
N ASP A 49 1.64 2.89 -6.52
CA ASP A 49 1.29 2.69 -7.93
C ASP A 49 0.20 1.59 -8.04
N ALA A 50 -1.06 2.02 -7.95
CA ALA A 50 -2.22 1.14 -8.01
C ALA A 50 -2.30 0.35 -9.33
N LYS A 51 -1.94 0.98 -10.46
CA LYS A 51 -1.93 0.32 -11.78
C LYS A 51 -0.92 -0.83 -11.82
N LYS A 52 0.27 -0.62 -11.26
CA LYS A 52 1.29 -1.67 -11.15
C LYS A 52 0.91 -2.74 -10.14
N ALA A 53 0.18 -2.41 -9.07
CA ALA A 53 -0.32 -3.37 -8.11
C ALA A 53 -1.39 -4.28 -8.71
N LEU A 54 -2.40 -3.73 -9.40
CA LEU A 54 -3.44 -4.50 -10.11
C LEU A 54 -2.84 -5.41 -11.18
N LYS A 55 -1.93 -4.89 -12.02
CA LYS A 55 -1.24 -5.69 -13.04
C LYS A 55 -0.48 -6.87 -12.46
N LYS A 56 0.08 -6.74 -11.25
CA LYS A 56 0.76 -7.85 -10.56
C LYS A 56 -0.22 -8.90 -10.03
N LEU A 57 -1.38 -8.48 -9.54
CA LEU A 57 -2.45 -9.38 -9.10
C LEU A 57 -2.98 -10.22 -10.27
N GLU A 58 -3.21 -9.61 -11.43
CA GLU A 58 -3.65 -10.31 -12.63
C GLU A 58 -2.61 -11.32 -13.13
N GLN A 59 -1.33 -10.99 -13.03
CA GLN A 59 -0.25 -11.85 -13.51
C GLN A 59 0.05 -13.05 -12.60
N ASN A 60 -0.62 -13.21 -11.44
CA ASN A 60 -0.33 -14.24 -10.42
C ASN A 60 1.17 -14.38 -10.12
N ARG A 61 1.97 -13.32 -10.36
CA ARG A 61 3.40 -13.39 -10.13
C ARG A 61 3.60 -13.32 -8.63
N PRO A 62 4.26 -14.31 -8.00
CA PRO A 62 4.57 -14.22 -6.59
C PRO A 62 5.35 -12.92 -6.40
N THR A 63 4.80 -12.00 -5.61
CA THR A 63 5.51 -10.83 -5.09
C THR A 63 6.54 -11.28 -4.06
N GLN A 64 7.41 -12.22 -4.42
CA GLN A 64 8.74 -12.29 -3.82
C GLN A 64 9.57 -11.16 -4.41
N SER A 65 9.17 -9.91 -4.12
CA SER A 65 10.24 -8.96 -3.85
C SER A 65 10.90 -9.54 -2.61
N ARG A 66 12.13 -10.04 -2.75
CA ARG A 66 13.02 -10.28 -1.63
C ARG A 66 13.29 -8.93 -0.96
N VAL A 67 12.28 -8.34 -0.34
CA VAL A 67 12.47 -7.30 0.65
C VAL A 67 13.10 -8.08 1.79
N GLY A 68 14.44 -8.12 1.80
CA GLY A 68 15.17 -8.86 2.81
C GLY A 68 14.63 -8.49 4.19
N LEU A 69 14.47 -9.48 5.07
CA LEU A 69 13.97 -9.29 6.44
C LEU A 69 14.60 -8.08 7.13
N SER A 70 15.88 -7.79 6.82
CA SER A 70 16.60 -6.62 7.31
C SER A 70 15.96 -5.26 6.93
N LYS A 71 15.46 -5.10 5.70
CA LYS A 71 14.77 -3.87 5.25
C LYS A 71 13.42 -3.73 5.94
N LEU A 72 12.68 -4.83 6.10
CA LEU A 72 11.41 -4.84 6.85
C LEU A 72 11.63 -4.47 8.32
N ARG A 73 12.66 -5.04 8.97
CA ARG A 73 13.01 -4.71 10.36
C ARG A 73 13.35 -3.23 10.53
N LYS A 74 14.14 -2.66 9.61
CA LYS A 74 14.49 -1.24 9.62
C LYS A 74 13.27 -0.34 9.42
N ALA A 75 12.38 -0.68 8.49
CA ALA A 75 11.14 0.06 8.28
C ALA A 75 10.22 0.01 9.51
N LYS A 76 10.09 -1.17 10.14
CA LYS A 76 9.33 -1.33 11.37
C LYS A 76 9.89 -0.48 12.52
N ALA A 77 11.20 -0.52 12.73
CA ALA A 77 11.87 0.30 13.75
C ALA A 77 11.74 1.81 13.49
N ALA A 78 11.72 2.23 12.23
CA ALA A 78 11.49 3.64 11.87
C ALA A 78 10.05 4.09 12.16
N LEU A 79 9.06 3.20 12.01
CA LEU A 79 7.66 3.47 12.35
C LEU A 79 7.41 3.47 13.85
N GLU A 80 8.02 2.55 14.60
CA GLU A 80 7.87 2.48 16.07
C GLU A 80 8.40 3.75 16.77
N ASN A 81 9.44 4.38 16.22
CA ASN A 81 10.01 5.61 16.75
C ASN A 81 9.41 6.89 16.11
N PHE A 82 8.40 6.77 15.25
CA PHE A 82 7.79 7.91 14.59
C PHE A 82 6.76 8.58 15.52
N GLU A 83 7.20 9.58 16.28
CA GLU A 83 6.30 10.48 16.99
C GLU A 83 5.77 11.56 16.04
N MET A 84 4.48 11.48 15.72
CA MET A 84 3.78 12.51 14.95
C MET A 84 3.57 13.74 15.83
N LYS A 85 4.53 14.68 15.81
CA LYS A 85 4.38 15.99 16.45
C LYS A 85 3.39 16.84 15.65
N PHE A 86 2.13 16.82 16.06
CA PHE A 86 1.12 17.73 15.54
C PHE A 86 1.26 19.07 16.26
N THR A 87 1.86 20.06 15.59
CA THR A 87 1.82 21.46 16.04
C THR A 87 0.62 22.12 15.37
N PRO A 88 -0.48 22.39 16.08
CA PRO A 88 -1.53 23.27 15.55
C PRO A 88 -0.97 24.70 15.45
N GLU A 89 -1.00 25.28 14.26
CA GLU A 89 -0.90 26.74 14.06
C GLU A 89 -2.26 27.40 14.28
#